data_AF-C4R127-F1
#
_entry.id   AF-C4R127-F1
#
_cell.length_a   1.000
_cell.length_b   1.000
_cell.length_c   1.000
_cell.angle_alpha   90.00
_cell.angle_beta   90.00
_cell.angle_gamma   90.00
#
_symmetry.space_group_name_H-M   'P 1'
#
loop_
_entity.id
_entity.type
_entity.pdbx_description
1 polymer ?
#
loop_
_entity_poly.entity_id
_entity_poly.type
_entity_poly.pdbx_seq_one_letter_code
_entity_poly.pdbx_strand_id
1 'polypeptide(L)'
;MAQPDKYYNKYTYQMSPAMLRARRPYFWKNMGAFGILGGISLSVYLYTYNFLMQDDFENIPIPPIKDEDLAALRREYEEKKQLSK
;
A
#
# COMPACT_ATOMS: atom_id res chain seq x y z
N MET A 1 8.74 -40.59 -21.28
CA MET A 1 9.55 -40.02 -20.18
C MET A 1 9.74 -38.54 -20.46
N ALA A 2 9.39 -37.64 -19.53
CA ALA A 2 9.63 -36.21 -19.73
C ALA A 2 11.14 -35.98 -19.82
N GLN A 3 11.59 -35.49 -20.97
CA GLN A 3 12.99 -35.17 -21.20
C GLN A 3 13.46 -34.09 -20.22
N PRO A 4 14.67 -34.24 -19.64
CA PRO A 4 15.18 -33.27 -18.67
C PRO A 4 15.24 -31.89 -19.32
N ASP A 5 14.77 -30.88 -18.59
CA ASP A 5 14.82 -29.50 -19.05
C ASP A 5 16.28 -29.10 -19.33
N LYS A 6 16.55 -28.56 -20.52
CA LYS A 6 17.90 -28.12 -20.94
C LYS A 6 18.23 -26.70 -20.46
N TYR A 7 17.22 -25.95 -20.01
CA TYR A 7 17.35 -24.56 -19.61
C TYR A 7 17.54 -24.43 -18.10
N TYR A 8 16.94 -25.32 -17.32
CA TYR A 8 17.00 -25.30 -15.86
C TYR A 8 17.67 -26.55 -15.30
N ASN A 9 18.44 -26.37 -14.24
CA ASN A 9 18.96 -27.49 -13.46
C ASN A 9 17.79 -28.17 -12.73
N LYS A 10 17.59 -29.47 -12.95
CA LYS A 10 16.50 -30.25 -12.36
C LYS A 10 16.46 -30.23 -10.83
N TYR A 11 17.61 -30.13 -10.17
CA TYR A 11 17.73 -30.22 -8.71
C TYR A 11 17.78 -28.84 -8.04
N THR A 12 18.46 -27.88 -8.66
CA THR A 12 18.63 -26.54 -8.09
C THR A 12 17.65 -25.50 -8.65
N TYR A 13 16.92 -25.84 -9.72
CA TYR A 13 16.06 -24.92 -10.49
C TYR A 13 16.79 -23.66 -10.99
N GLN A 14 18.12 -23.71 -11.01
CA GLN A 14 18.93 -22.60 -11.49
C GLN A 14 18.92 -22.55 -13.01
N MET A 15 19.01 -21.34 -13.53
CA MET A 15 19.12 -21.08 -14.95
C MET A 15 20.49 -21.47 -15.49
N SER A 16 20.54 -22.01 -16.71
CA SER A 16 21.80 -22.26 -17.40
C SER A 16 22.59 -20.97 -17.67
N PRO A 17 23.94 -21.01 -17.71
CA PRO A 17 24.76 -19.84 -18.01
C PRO A 17 24.43 -19.15 -19.35
N ALA A 18 24.00 -19.93 -20.35
CA ALA A 18 23.53 -19.42 -21.64
C ALA A 18 22.26 -18.56 -21.48
N MET A 19 21.31 -19.01 -20.66
CA MET A 19 20.09 -18.26 -20.39
C MET A 19 20.35 -16.99 -19.58
N LEU A 20 21.25 -17.01 -18.60
CA LEU A 20 21.65 -15.80 -17.87
C LEU A 20 22.26 -14.74 -18.79
N ARG A 21 23.07 -15.17 -19.77
CA ARG A 21 23.64 -14.25 -20.79
C ARG A 21 22.56 -13.62 -21.65
N ALA A 22 21.57 -14.41 -22.09
CA ALA A 22 20.46 -13.92 -22.91
C ALA A 22 19.59 -12.87 -22.20
N ARG A 23 19.55 -12.85 -20.86
CA ARG A 23 18.75 -11.90 -20.08
C ARG A 23 19.43 -10.55 -19.81
N ARG A 24 20.76 -10.46 -19.95
CA ARG A 24 21.53 -9.23 -19.68
C ARG A 24 20.93 -7.96 -20.31
N PRO A 25 20.51 -7.92 -21.60
CA PRO A 25 19.98 -6.71 -22.19
C PRO A 25 18.57 -6.31 -21.69
N TYR A 26 17.82 -7.24 -21.10
CA TYR A 26 16.45 -6.98 -20.64
C TYR A 26 16.38 -6.52 -19.19
N PHE A 27 17.40 -6.79 -18.38
CA PHE A 27 17.38 -6.43 -16.95
C PHE A 27 17.07 -4.94 -16.75
N TRP A 28 17.84 -4.06 -17.39
CA TRP A 28 17.64 -2.61 -17.28
C TRP A 28 16.34 -2.12 -17.88
N LYS A 29 15.86 -2.73 -18.97
CA LYS A 29 14.56 -2.39 -19.57
C LYS A 29 13.40 -2.71 -18.63
N ASN A 30 13.45 -3.87 -17.97
CA ASN A 30 12.46 -4.28 -16.99
C ASN A 30 12.53 -3.42 -15.71
N MET A 31 13.74 -3.08 -15.25
CA MET A 31 13.92 -2.16 -14.12
C MET A 31 13.40 -0.75 -14.42
N GLY A 32 13.58 -0.26 -15.65
CA GLY A 32 12.97 0.99 -16.10
C GLY A 32 11.44 0.93 -16.08
N ALA A 33 10.84 -0.13 -16.60
CA ALA A 33 9.39 -0.32 -16.55
C ALA A 33 8.86 -0.40 -15.11
N PHE A 34 9.55 -1.14 -14.23
CA PHE A 34 9.24 -1.20 -12.81
C PHE A 34 9.32 0.18 -12.14
N GLY A 35 10.39 0.94 -12.42
CA GLY A 35 10.59 2.28 -11.90
C GLY A 35 9.52 3.27 -12.38
N ILE A 36 9.08 3.18 -13.64
CA ILE A 36 8.01 4.03 -14.17
C ILE A 36 6.68 3.69 -13.49
N LEU A 37 6.28 2.43 -13.47
CA LEU A 37 5.02 2.01 -12.88
C LEU A 37 4.98 2.30 -11.38
N GLY A 38 6.04 1.93 -10.65
CA GLY A 38 6.17 2.19 -9.22
C GLY A 38 6.25 3.68 -8.91
N GLY A 39 6.99 4.45 -9.72
CA GLY A 39 7.14 5.89 -9.57
C GLY A 39 5.84 6.66 -9.77
N ILE A 40 5.03 6.27 -10.78
CA ILE A 40 3.70 6.87 -11.01
C ILE A 40 2.79 6.59 -9.81
N SER A 41 2.68 5.33 -9.38
CA SER A 41 1.84 4.96 -8.23
C SER A 41 2.25 5.67 -6.94
N LEU A 42 3.55 5.72 -6.64
CA LEU A 42 4.07 6.41 -5.45
C LEU A 42 3.84 7.93 -5.54
N SER A 43 4.05 8.53 -6.72
CA SER A 43 3.83 9.96 -6.94
C SER A 43 2.37 10.35 -6.69
N VAL A 44 1.42 9.59 -7.24
CA VAL A 44 -0.02 9.83 -7.02
C VAL A 44 -0.35 9.73 -5.54
N TYR A 45 0.12 8.68 -4.84
CA TYR A 45 -0.11 8.51 -3.41
C TYR A 45 0.45 9.67 -2.58
N LEU A 46 1.70 10.07 -2.81
CA LEU A 46 2.32 11.16 -2.07
C LEU A 46 1.65 12.50 -2.36
N TYR A 47 1.24 12.72 -3.59
CA TYR A 47 0.49 13.92 -3.98
C TYR A 47 -0.86 13.98 -3.27
N THR A 48 -1.65 12.91 -3.31
CA THR A 48 -2.97 12.88 -2.65
C THR A 48 -2.84 12.98 -1.15
N TYR A 49 -1.86 12.30 -0.56
CA TYR A 49 -1.55 12.40 0.87
C TYR A 49 -1.22 13.85 1.27
N ASN A 50 -0.31 14.51 0.54
CA ASN A 50 0.07 15.90 0.83
C ASN A 50 -1.07 16.90 0.58
N PHE A 51 -1.89 16.66 -0.45
CA PHE A 51 -3.02 17.52 -0.79
C PHE A 51 -4.16 17.43 0.22
N LEU A 52 -4.52 16.20 0.64
CA LEU A 52 -5.65 15.98 1.54
C LEU A 52 -5.31 16.32 3.00
N MET A 53 -4.05 16.16 3.40
CA MET A 53 -3.60 16.44 4.77
C MET A 53 -3.56 17.95 5.12
N GLN A 54 -3.93 18.83 4.19
CA GLN A 54 -4.04 20.26 4.45
C GLN A 54 -5.39 20.66 5.09
N ASP A 55 -6.38 19.76 5.13
CA ASP A 55 -7.69 20.04 5.71
C ASP A 55 -7.72 19.63 7.20
N ASP A 56 -7.82 20.62 8.09
CA ASP A 56 -7.99 20.42 9.54
C ASP A 56 -9.45 20.14 9.94
N PHE A 57 -10.38 20.10 8.98
CA PHE A 57 -11.80 19.83 9.18
C PHE A 57 -12.52 20.82 10.13
N GLU A 58 -11.94 22.00 10.37
CA GLU A 58 -12.49 23.02 11.28
C GLU A 58 -13.87 23.52 10.84
N ASN A 59 -14.13 23.50 9.53
CA ASN A 59 -15.39 23.96 8.94
C ASN A 59 -16.51 22.93 8.98
N ILE A 60 -16.30 21.72 9.52
CA ILE A 60 -17.37 20.73 9.62
C ILE A 60 -18.37 21.19 10.69
N PRO A 61 -19.62 21.55 10.32
CA PRO A 61 -20.61 21.94 11.32
C PRO A 61 -20.97 20.72 12.18
N ILE A 62 -20.94 20.92 13.50
CA ILE A 62 -21.44 19.92 14.43
C ILE A 62 -22.96 19.82 14.21
N PRO A 63 -23.50 18.62 13.89
CA PRO A 63 -24.93 18.46 13.70
C PRO A 63 -25.69 18.82 14.99
N PRO A 64 -26.88 19.44 14.89
CA PRO A 64 -27.70 19.69 16.08
C PRO A 64 -28.16 18.35 16.66
N ILE A 65 -27.86 18.15 17.94
CA ILE A 65 -28.23 16.95 18.71
C ILE A 65 -29.34 17.35 19.68
N LYS A 66 -30.34 16.48 19.89
CA LYS A 66 -31.38 16.71 20.89
C LYS A 66 -30.79 16.56 22.30
N ASP A 67 -31.33 17.30 23.27
CA ASP A 67 -30.81 17.28 24.66
C ASP A 67 -30.79 15.86 25.28
N GLU A 68 -31.78 15.03 24.94
CA GLU A 68 -31.89 13.63 25.36
C GLU A 68 -30.73 12.76 24.84
N ASP A 69 -30.40 12.89 23.56
CA ASP A 69 -29.31 12.16 22.90
C ASP A 69 -27.95 12.64 23.42
N LEU A 70 -27.83 13.94 23.70
CA LEU A 70 -26.60 14.54 24.22
C LEU A 70 -26.26 14.06 25.63
N ALA A 71 -27.28 13.89 26.48
CA ALA A 71 -27.12 13.34 27.83
C ALA A 71 -26.67 11.87 27.79
N ALA A 72 -27.22 11.07 26.87
CA ALA A 72 -26.81 9.69 26.66
C ALA A 72 -25.35 9.61 26.19
N LEU A 73 -24.95 10.44 25.22
CA LEU A 73 -23.61 10.47 24.66
C LEU A 73 -22.53 10.84 25.69
N ARG A 74 -22.83 11.80 26.60
CA ARG A 74 -21.91 12.16 27.68
C ARG A 74 -21.66 11.00 28.64
N ARG A 75 -22.72 10.27 29.03
CA ARG A 75 -22.58 9.09 29.90
C ARG A 75 -21.67 8.04 29.27
N GLU A 76 -21.88 7.73 27.99
CA GLU A 76 -21.04 6.77 27.27
C GLU A 76 -19.57 7.23 27.19
N TYR A 77 -19.33 8.53 26.95
CA TYR A 77 -17.98 9.09 26.92
C TYR A 77 -17.28 8.99 28.29
N GLU A 78 -17.99 9.30 29.37
CA GLU A 78 -17.46 9.22 30.73
C GLU A 78 -17.15 7.77 31.14
N GLU A 79 -18.02 6.82 30.80
CA GLU A 79 -17.78 5.39 31.01
C GLU A 79 -16.55 4.89 30.25
N LYS A 80 -16.41 5.24 28.95
CA LYS A 80 -15.22 4.88 28.15
C LYS A 80 -13.94 5.51 28.69
N LYS A 81 -14.00 6.78 29.14
CA LYS A 81 -12.85 7.47 29.73
C LYS A 81 -12.43 6.84 31.06
N GLN A 82 -13.38 6.31 31.83
CA GLN A 82 -13.08 5.57 33.05
C GLN A 82 -12.49 4.18 32.75
N LEU A 83 -13.01 3.46 31.75
CA LEU A 83 -12.49 2.16 31.32
C LEU A 83 -11.08 2.25 30.69
N SER A 84 -10.78 3.38 30.02
CA SER A 84 -9.48 3.64 29.40
C SER A 84 -8.38 4.01 30.40
N LYS A 85 -8.71 4.32 31.64
CA LYS A 85 -7.74 4.60 32.71
C LYS A 85 -7.40 3.33 33.47
#